data_AF-A0A514CDM3-F1
#
_entry.id   AF-A0A514CDM3-F1
#
_cell.length_a   1.000
_cell.length_b   1.000
_cell.length_c   1.000
_cell.angle_alpha   90.00
_cell.angle_beta   90.00
_cell.angle_gamma   90.00
#
_symmetry.space_group_name_H-M   'P 1'
#
loop_
_entity.id
_entity.type
_entity.pdbx_description
1 polymer ?
#
loop_
_entity_poly.entity_id
_entity_poly.type
_entity_poly.pdbx_seq_one_letter_code
_entity_poly.pdbx_strand_id
1 'polypeptide(L)'
;MNIESEYYSNLSKIIASAKFNLPENYLEKLRESLQSLQTIDFDNILKNLPATSKSTSSTAIKKLKQAHEAENLNLVLGAGISRPYGLPTWDFLLQKLLLKTIEETPEKAVVLSKVFSKVFNPSPLIAGRYLQGSLFNSKDKNKFEKEVRKTLYESFDKNAASPIMDEIVKLCAAPGNSRNLDGIITYNYDDIIETKIKEKKMDIPFQSVYGQAVDPDNRALAIYHVHGFLPQEGEINELNNITLGEYVYHEQYSNIYSWNNIVQINKFRDKTCLFIGTSLSDPNIRRLLDIANSQKKGRKFHYIIKKKSSKVWVRERLKQILDDNPQIFNEKVKAKLDFDETVSLLIEIQNRFEEKDSESLGVKTVWIDDYDKDIANILRKIRE
;
A
#
# COMPACT_ATOMS: atom_id res chain seq x y z
N MET A 1 -21.15 7.63 -10.74
CA MET A 1 -20.89 6.49 -11.62
C MET A 1 -20.14 5.45 -10.78
N ASN A 2 -20.76 4.29 -10.49
CA ASN A 2 -20.37 3.37 -9.41
C ASN A 2 -18.90 2.90 -9.49
N ILE A 3 -18.11 3.30 -8.50
CA ILE A 3 -16.65 3.11 -8.37
C ILE A 3 -16.34 1.82 -7.58
N GLU A 4 -17.00 0.72 -7.93
CA GLU A 4 -16.73 -0.60 -7.35
C GLU A 4 -15.74 -1.44 -8.17
N SER A 5 -15.33 -0.98 -9.37
CA SER A 5 -14.51 -1.78 -10.29
C SER A 5 -12.99 -1.60 -10.16
N GLU A 6 -12.50 -0.70 -9.30
CA GLU A 6 -11.05 -0.40 -9.24
C GLU A 6 -10.25 -1.30 -8.29
N TYR A 7 -10.94 -2.09 -7.46
CA TYR A 7 -10.30 -3.04 -6.53
C TYR A 7 -9.77 -4.32 -7.25
N TYR A 8 -9.93 -4.45 -8.58
CA TYR A 8 -9.45 -5.61 -9.38
C TYR A 8 -7.98 -5.60 -9.79
N SER A 9 -7.17 -4.67 -9.29
CA SER A 9 -5.91 -4.33 -9.96
C SER A 9 -4.72 -5.28 -9.73
N ASN A 10 -4.75 -6.22 -8.78
CA ASN A 10 -3.54 -7.00 -8.42
C ASN A 10 -3.38 -8.36 -9.12
N LEU A 11 -4.10 -8.60 -10.22
CA LEU A 11 -3.84 -9.70 -11.16
C LEU A 11 -3.76 -9.24 -12.62
N SER A 12 -3.71 -7.93 -12.86
CA SER A 12 -3.55 -7.34 -14.20
C SER A 12 -2.08 -7.25 -14.67
N LYS A 13 -1.13 -7.74 -13.87
CA LYS A 13 0.31 -7.60 -14.15
C LYS A 13 0.91 -8.72 -15.02
N ILE A 14 0.10 -9.65 -15.53
CA ILE A 14 0.51 -10.62 -16.57
C ILE A 14 -0.63 -10.71 -17.60
N ILE A 15 -0.53 -9.89 -18.65
CA ILE A 15 -1.39 -9.87 -19.85
C ILE A 15 -2.89 -9.67 -19.56
N ALA A 16 -3.49 -8.61 -20.10
CA ALA A 16 -4.92 -8.33 -20.02
C ALA A 16 -5.83 -9.34 -20.77
N SER A 17 -5.43 -10.60 -20.93
CA SER A 17 -6.28 -11.68 -21.42
C SER A 17 -6.58 -12.64 -20.27
N ALA A 18 -7.87 -12.86 -19.97
CA ALA A 18 -8.24 -14.02 -19.15
C ALA A 18 -7.93 -15.34 -19.89
N LYS A 19 -7.65 -15.28 -21.20
CA LYS A 19 -7.18 -16.40 -22.03
C LYS A 19 -5.80 -16.88 -21.61
N PHE A 20 -5.66 -18.18 -21.39
CA PHE A 20 -4.39 -18.86 -21.24
C PHE A 20 -3.69 -18.95 -22.60
N ASN A 21 -2.57 -18.26 -22.75
CA ASN A 21 -1.72 -18.35 -23.94
C ASN A 21 -0.60 -19.37 -23.69
N LEU A 22 -0.96 -20.66 -23.78
CA LEU A 22 -0.05 -21.79 -23.59
C LEU A 22 0.12 -22.55 -24.91
N PRO A 23 1.28 -23.16 -25.17
CA PRO A 23 1.45 -24.03 -26.33
C PRO A 23 0.44 -25.20 -26.29
N GLU A 24 -0.02 -25.67 -27.45
CA GLU A 24 -1.13 -26.66 -27.56
C GLU A 24 -0.89 -27.93 -26.73
N ASN A 25 0.34 -28.45 -26.72
CA ASN A 25 0.70 -29.64 -25.93
C ASN A 25 0.51 -29.43 -24.41
N TYR A 26 0.64 -28.21 -23.89
CA TYR A 26 0.34 -27.90 -22.49
C TYR A 26 -1.16 -27.75 -22.25
N LEU A 27 -1.89 -27.18 -23.21
CA LEU A 27 -3.34 -27.08 -23.16
C LEU A 27 -4.00 -28.46 -23.12
N GLU A 28 -3.51 -29.40 -23.94
CA GLU A 28 -3.98 -30.78 -23.95
C GLU A 28 -3.73 -31.47 -22.60
N LYS A 29 -2.51 -31.40 -22.06
CA LYS A 29 -2.19 -31.96 -20.74
C LYS A 29 -3.03 -31.36 -19.62
N LEU A 30 -3.24 -30.04 -19.65
CA LEU A 30 -4.08 -29.35 -18.67
C LEU A 30 -5.53 -29.82 -18.78
N ARG A 31 -6.05 -29.94 -19.99
CA ARG A 31 -7.41 -30.45 -20.25
C ARG A 31 -7.56 -31.89 -19.78
N GLU A 32 -6.63 -32.78 -20.07
CA GLU A 32 -6.65 -34.17 -19.60
C GLU A 32 -6.64 -34.24 -18.07
N SER A 33 -5.83 -33.40 -17.42
CA SER A 33 -5.78 -33.28 -15.96
C SER A 33 -7.11 -32.78 -15.38
N LEU A 34 -7.75 -31.79 -16.00
CA LEU A 34 -9.06 -31.26 -15.58
C LEU A 34 -10.23 -32.22 -15.88
N GLN A 35 -10.14 -33.02 -16.93
CA GLN A 35 -11.17 -34.02 -17.24
C GLN A 35 -11.11 -35.22 -16.31
N SER A 36 -9.90 -35.63 -15.93
CA SER A 36 -9.63 -36.69 -14.96
C SER A 36 -9.81 -36.26 -13.50
N LEU A 37 -9.87 -34.95 -13.23
CA LEU A 37 -10.18 -34.41 -11.90
C LEU A 37 -11.49 -34.99 -11.35
N GLN A 38 -11.37 -35.58 -10.16
CA GLN A 38 -12.50 -35.83 -9.26
C GLN A 38 -12.94 -34.50 -8.63
N THR A 39 -14.03 -34.51 -7.86
CA THR A 39 -14.41 -33.34 -7.04
C THR A 39 -13.20 -32.87 -6.23
N ILE A 40 -12.96 -31.57 -6.21
CA ILE A 40 -11.83 -30.97 -5.50
C ILE A 40 -11.95 -31.33 -4.01
N ASP A 41 -10.93 -31.95 -3.44
CA ASP A 41 -10.84 -32.19 -1.99
C ASP A 41 -10.39 -30.90 -1.30
N PHE A 42 -11.36 -30.03 -1.04
CA PHE A 42 -11.14 -28.73 -0.41
C PHE A 42 -10.49 -28.86 0.97
N ASP A 43 -10.89 -29.86 1.76
CA ASP A 43 -10.35 -30.08 3.10
C ASP A 43 -8.87 -30.44 3.06
N ASN A 44 -8.45 -31.30 2.13
CA ASN A 44 -7.04 -31.65 1.97
C ASN A 44 -6.21 -30.45 1.51
N ILE A 45 -6.70 -29.64 0.56
CA ILE A 45 -6.00 -28.42 0.14
C ILE A 45 -5.86 -27.45 1.33
N LEU A 46 -6.94 -27.20 2.08
CA LEU A 46 -6.92 -26.32 3.23
C LEU A 46 -5.97 -26.80 4.35
N LYS A 47 -5.80 -28.12 4.50
CA LYS A 47 -4.81 -28.71 5.42
C LYS A 47 -3.37 -28.51 4.95
N ASN A 48 -3.13 -28.52 3.64
CA ASN A 48 -1.79 -28.35 3.05
C ASN A 48 -1.36 -26.89 2.90
N LEU A 49 -2.29 -25.93 3.06
CA LEU A 49 -1.95 -24.51 3.06
C LEU A 49 -1.09 -24.14 4.28
N PRO A 50 -0.19 -23.15 4.13
CA PRO A 50 0.69 -22.74 5.21
C PRO A 50 -0.12 -22.38 6.46
N ALA A 51 0.29 -22.92 7.61
CA ALA A 51 -0.28 -22.55 8.89
C ALA A 51 0.07 -21.09 9.21
N THR A 52 -0.94 -20.33 9.61
CA THR A 52 -0.82 -18.91 9.95
C THR A 52 -1.31 -18.65 11.36
N SER A 53 -0.61 -17.78 12.11
CA SER A 53 -1.08 -17.33 13.41
C SER A 53 -2.07 -16.18 13.24
N LYS A 54 -3.32 -16.51 12.89
CA LYS A 54 -4.39 -15.50 12.68
C LYS A 54 -4.43 -14.55 13.88
N SER A 55 -4.16 -13.26 13.64
CA SER A 55 -4.45 -12.24 14.64
C SER A 55 -5.91 -11.87 14.49
N THR A 56 -6.73 -12.17 15.49
CA THR A 56 -8.09 -11.61 15.51
C THR A 56 -7.99 -10.09 15.63
N SER A 57 -8.95 -9.37 15.04
CA SER A 57 -9.04 -7.91 15.20
C SER A 57 -9.07 -7.51 16.67
N SER A 58 -9.72 -8.29 17.53
CA SER A 58 -9.72 -8.08 18.99
C SER A 58 -8.33 -8.17 19.63
N THR A 59 -7.53 -9.17 19.25
CA THR A 59 -6.16 -9.34 19.76
C THR A 59 -5.26 -8.22 19.27
N ALA A 60 -5.38 -7.85 17.99
CA ALA A 60 -4.65 -6.74 17.41
C ALA A 60 -4.98 -5.42 18.11
N ILE A 61 -6.27 -5.08 18.26
CA ILE A 61 -6.73 -3.89 18.97
C ILE A 61 -6.18 -3.87 20.40
N LYS A 62 -6.28 -4.97 21.15
CA LYS A 62 -5.73 -5.06 22.50
C LYS A 62 -4.24 -4.73 22.55
N LYS A 63 -3.45 -5.28 21.62
CA LYS A 63 -1.99 -5.07 21.57
C LYS A 63 -1.61 -3.67 21.09
N LEU A 64 -2.35 -3.12 20.14
CA LEU A 64 -2.17 -1.77 19.64
C LEU A 64 -2.56 -0.72 20.69
N LYS A 65 -3.66 -0.94 21.42
CA LYS A 65 -4.05 -0.13 22.57
C LYS A 65 -2.98 -0.13 23.66
N GLN A 66 -2.49 -1.31 24.05
CA GLN A 66 -1.36 -1.42 25.00
C GLN A 66 -0.12 -0.66 24.53
N ALA A 67 0.18 -0.66 23.23
CA ALA A 67 1.30 0.09 22.69
C ALA A 67 1.03 1.60 22.67
N HIS A 68 -0.20 2.01 22.41
CA HIS A 68 -0.62 3.41 22.43
C HIS A 68 -0.57 4.00 23.84
N GLU A 69 -1.13 3.31 24.83
CA GLU A 69 -1.09 3.70 26.24
C GLU A 69 0.33 3.80 26.81
N ALA A 70 1.27 3.03 26.23
CA ALA A 70 2.68 3.03 26.61
C ALA A 70 3.54 4.00 25.77
N GLU A 71 2.93 4.91 25.00
CA GLU A 71 3.62 5.86 24.10
C GLU A 71 4.61 5.18 23.13
N ASN A 72 4.29 3.94 22.73
CA ASN A 72 5.16 3.04 21.95
C ASN A 72 4.55 2.66 20.59
N LEU A 73 3.40 3.26 20.24
CA LEU A 73 2.75 3.06 18.95
C LEU A 73 3.26 4.09 17.93
N ASN A 74 3.73 3.59 16.80
CA ASN A 74 4.11 4.37 15.63
C ASN A 74 3.16 4.04 14.47
N LEU A 75 2.62 5.06 13.79
CA LEU A 75 1.82 4.84 12.59
C LEU A 75 2.71 4.77 11.36
N VAL A 76 2.37 3.88 10.43
CA VAL A 76 3.10 3.70 9.16
C VAL A 76 2.11 3.81 8.01
N LEU A 77 2.16 4.92 7.28
CA LEU A 77 1.10 5.37 6.39
C LEU A 77 1.54 5.33 4.92
N GLY A 78 0.72 4.73 4.07
CA GLY A 78 0.92 4.70 2.62
C GLY A 78 -0.17 5.44 1.85
N ALA A 79 -0.09 5.41 0.51
CA ALA A 79 -0.92 6.24 -0.37
C ALA A 79 -2.43 6.00 -0.22
N GLY A 80 -2.84 4.85 0.32
CA GLY A 80 -4.25 4.52 0.54
C GLY A 80 -4.99 5.52 1.45
N ILE A 81 -4.29 6.16 2.41
CA ILE A 81 -4.90 7.15 3.30
C ILE A 81 -5.16 8.50 2.62
N SER A 82 -4.45 8.81 1.53
CA SER A 82 -4.59 10.05 0.77
C SER A 82 -5.57 9.91 -0.40
N ARG A 83 -5.99 8.69 -0.77
CA ARG A 83 -6.91 8.41 -1.88
C ARG A 83 -8.27 9.16 -1.78
N PRO A 84 -8.94 9.26 -0.61
CA PRO A 84 -10.20 9.99 -0.52
C PRO A 84 -10.09 11.45 -0.96
N TYR A 85 -8.91 12.05 -0.83
CA TYR A 85 -8.62 13.42 -1.25
C TYR A 85 -8.27 13.55 -2.74
N GLY A 86 -8.39 12.47 -3.53
CA GLY A 86 -8.12 12.48 -4.96
C GLY A 86 -6.63 12.35 -5.33
N LEU A 87 -5.75 12.09 -4.35
CA LEU A 87 -4.33 11.89 -4.61
C LEU A 87 -4.05 10.52 -5.25
N PRO A 88 -3.15 10.45 -6.25
CA PRO A 88 -2.82 9.23 -6.97
C PRO A 88 -1.94 8.28 -6.13
N THR A 89 -2.00 6.98 -6.44
CA THR A 89 -0.95 6.03 -6.00
C THR A 89 0.35 6.29 -6.77
N TRP A 90 1.47 5.79 -6.25
CA TRP A 90 2.79 5.95 -6.89
C TRP A 90 2.84 5.43 -8.32
N ASP A 91 2.33 4.22 -8.58
CA ASP A 91 2.26 3.63 -9.93
C ASP A 91 1.53 4.57 -10.90
N PHE A 92 0.38 5.10 -10.47
CA PHE A 92 -0.45 5.98 -11.29
C PHE A 92 0.17 7.36 -11.48
N LEU A 93 0.81 7.92 -10.44
CA LEU A 93 1.55 9.19 -10.51
C LEU A 93 2.66 9.12 -11.56
N LEU A 94 3.45 8.04 -11.53
CA LEU A 94 4.52 7.79 -12.49
C LEU A 94 4.02 7.68 -13.93
N GLN A 95 2.95 6.92 -14.15
CA GLN A 95 2.38 6.75 -15.49
C GLN A 95 1.76 8.06 -16.00
N LYS A 96 1.13 8.84 -15.12
CA LYS A 96 0.58 10.16 -15.46
C LYS A 96 1.69 11.14 -15.82
N LEU A 97 2.79 11.19 -15.05
CA LEU A 97 3.96 12.00 -15.38
C LEU A 97 4.57 11.58 -16.73
N LEU A 98 4.76 10.27 -16.96
CA LEU A 98 5.34 9.74 -18.20
C LEU A 98 4.52 10.14 -19.42
N LEU A 99 3.19 10.08 -19.33
CA LEU A 99 2.36 10.43 -20.48
C LEU A 99 2.26 11.93 -20.71
N LYS A 100 2.43 12.77 -19.68
CA LYS A 100 2.56 14.21 -19.87
C LYS A 100 3.82 14.63 -20.61
N THR A 101 4.86 13.79 -20.65
CA THR A 101 6.03 14.07 -21.49
C THR A 101 5.79 13.74 -22.97
N ILE A 102 4.65 13.11 -23.30
CA ILE A 102 4.32 12.62 -24.65
C ILE A 102 3.04 13.31 -25.19
N GLU A 103 2.07 13.58 -24.33
CA GLU A 103 0.78 14.20 -24.65
C GLU A 103 0.61 15.50 -23.87
N GLU A 104 0.49 16.61 -24.60
CA GLU A 104 0.42 17.96 -24.03
C GLU A 104 -0.95 18.27 -23.40
N THR A 105 -2.01 17.54 -23.79
CA THR A 105 -3.37 17.73 -23.26
C THR A 105 -3.54 16.98 -21.92
N PRO A 106 -3.74 17.66 -20.77
CA PRO A 106 -3.80 17.01 -19.45
C PRO A 106 -4.89 15.94 -19.32
N GLU A 107 -6.09 16.18 -19.87
CA GLU A 107 -7.23 15.26 -19.80
C GLU A 107 -6.94 13.97 -20.56
N LYS A 108 -6.35 14.08 -21.75
CA LYS A 108 -5.95 12.90 -22.55
C LYS A 108 -4.84 12.12 -21.87
N ALA A 109 -3.85 12.80 -21.29
CA ALA A 109 -2.77 12.15 -20.55
C ALA A 109 -3.31 11.33 -19.35
N VAL A 110 -4.32 11.84 -18.65
CA VAL A 110 -4.99 11.10 -17.54
C VAL A 110 -5.72 9.86 -18.04
N VAL A 111 -6.47 9.96 -19.15
CA VAL A 111 -7.19 8.81 -19.71
C VAL A 111 -6.21 7.77 -20.24
N LEU A 112 -5.22 8.20 -21.02
CA LEU A 112 -4.17 7.34 -21.55
C LEU A 112 -3.37 6.68 -20.43
N SER A 113 -3.11 7.38 -19.31
CA SER A 113 -2.37 6.78 -18.20
C SER A 113 -3.16 5.64 -17.60
N LYS A 114 -4.42 5.87 -17.23
CA LYS A 114 -5.30 4.81 -16.72
C LYS A 114 -5.36 3.61 -17.68
N VAL A 115 -5.49 3.83 -18.99
CA VAL A 115 -5.53 2.75 -19.98
C VAL A 115 -4.18 2.04 -20.08
N PHE A 116 -3.08 2.77 -20.21
CA PHE A 116 -1.73 2.23 -20.34
C PHE A 116 -1.33 1.40 -19.11
N SER A 117 -1.63 1.88 -17.90
CA SER A 117 -1.43 1.15 -16.64
C SER A 117 -2.17 -0.18 -16.64
N LYS A 118 -3.43 -0.16 -17.10
CA LYS A 118 -4.33 -1.33 -17.06
C LYS A 118 -3.99 -2.35 -18.14
N VAL A 119 -3.49 -1.90 -19.29
CA VAL A 119 -3.17 -2.78 -20.43
C VAL A 119 -1.78 -3.37 -20.31
N PHE A 120 -0.77 -2.53 -20.04
CA PHE A 120 0.64 -2.92 -20.14
C PHE A 120 1.31 -3.10 -18.78
N ASN A 121 0.76 -2.50 -17.72
CA ASN A 121 1.37 -2.46 -16.40
C ASN A 121 2.90 -2.22 -16.48
N PRO A 122 3.33 -1.08 -17.04
CA PRO A 122 4.74 -0.77 -17.22
C PRO A 122 5.46 -0.78 -15.88
N SER A 123 6.71 -1.24 -15.86
CA SER A 123 7.54 -1.18 -14.65
C SER A 123 7.66 0.27 -14.16
N PRO A 124 7.22 0.58 -12.93
CA PRO A 124 7.36 1.92 -12.34
C PRO A 124 8.82 2.40 -12.33
N LEU A 125 9.77 1.47 -12.24
CA LEU A 125 11.20 1.74 -12.26
C LEU A 125 11.67 2.31 -13.61
N ILE A 126 11.19 1.73 -14.72
CA ILE A 126 11.52 2.18 -16.08
C ILE A 126 10.92 3.57 -16.33
N ALA A 127 9.66 3.76 -15.94
CA ALA A 127 9.00 5.07 -16.03
C ALA A 127 9.73 6.14 -15.23
N GLY A 128 10.11 5.84 -13.98
CA GLY A 128 10.87 6.74 -13.12
C GLY A 128 12.23 7.11 -13.72
N ARG A 129 12.97 6.14 -14.27
CA ARG A 129 14.27 6.38 -14.92
C ARG A 129 14.15 7.33 -16.12
N TYR A 130 13.14 7.12 -16.97
CA TYR A 130 12.89 8.00 -18.11
C TYR A 130 12.49 9.41 -17.67
N LEU A 131 11.64 9.51 -16.65
CA LEU A 131 11.17 10.79 -16.11
C LEU A 131 12.28 11.62 -15.50
N GLN A 132 13.19 11.00 -14.73
CA GLN A 132 14.34 11.71 -14.19
C GLN A 132 15.23 12.27 -15.31
N GLY A 133 15.51 11.49 -16.35
CA GLY A 133 16.31 11.96 -17.49
C GLY A 133 15.65 13.08 -18.30
N SER A 134 14.34 12.99 -18.53
CA SER A 134 13.58 13.96 -19.36
C SER A 134 13.21 15.25 -18.64
N LEU A 135 13.00 15.19 -17.32
CA LEU A 135 12.63 16.35 -16.51
C LEU A 135 13.83 17.00 -15.81
N PHE A 136 15.01 16.38 -15.83
CA PHE A 136 16.24 16.99 -15.34
C PHE A 136 16.54 18.27 -16.11
N ASN A 137 16.80 19.36 -15.38
CA ASN A 137 17.19 20.63 -15.95
C ASN A 137 18.34 21.22 -15.12
N SER A 138 19.50 21.41 -15.75
CA SER A 138 20.68 21.99 -15.09
C SER A 138 20.46 23.42 -14.58
N LYS A 139 19.46 24.15 -15.11
CA LYS A 139 19.10 25.50 -14.68
C LYS A 139 18.06 25.56 -13.55
N ASP A 140 17.27 24.50 -13.39
CA ASP A 140 16.26 24.38 -12.31
C ASP A 140 16.34 22.99 -11.71
N LYS A 141 17.19 22.85 -10.68
CA LYS A 141 17.48 21.57 -10.04
C LYS A 141 16.23 20.88 -9.47
N ASN A 142 15.20 21.64 -9.13
CA ASN A 142 13.97 21.14 -8.49
C ASN A 142 12.79 21.06 -9.48
N LYS A 143 13.05 21.16 -10.79
CA LYS A 143 11.99 21.10 -11.82
C LYS A 143 11.19 19.80 -11.72
N PHE A 144 11.87 18.69 -11.45
CA PHE A 144 11.25 17.38 -11.32
C PHE A 144 10.26 17.34 -10.15
N GLU A 145 10.70 17.74 -8.95
CA GLU A 145 9.89 17.82 -7.74
C GLU A 145 8.68 18.75 -7.93
N LYS A 146 8.86 19.89 -8.61
CA LYS A 146 7.78 20.82 -8.94
C LYS A 146 6.72 20.18 -9.84
N GLU A 147 7.12 19.47 -10.89
CA GLU A 147 6.19 18.77 -11.79
C GLU A 147 5.49 17.59 -11.11
N VAL A 148 6.20 16.87 -10.24
CA VAL A 148 5.63 15.80 -9.42
C VAL A 148 4.58 16.39 -8.47
N ARG A 149 4.90 17.47 -7.74
CA ARG A 149 3.96 18.17 -6.87
C ARG A 149 2.72 18.61 -7.63
N LYS A 150 2.89 19.29 -8.76
CA LYS A 150 1.78 19.75 -9.59
C LYS A 150 0.87 18.58 -9.98
N THR A 151 1.45 17.47 -10.43
CA THR A 151 0.71 16.27 -10.84
C THR A 151 0.04 15.54 -9.68
N LEU A 152 0.66 15.55 -8.50
CA LEU A 152 0.16 14.95 -7.26
C LEU A 152 -1.15 15.60 -6.80
N TYR A 153 -1.22 16.94 -6.81
CA TYR A 153 -2.39 17.70 -6.31
C TYR A 153 -3.41 18.10 -7.38
N GLU A 154 -3.24 17.69 -8.63
CA GLU A 154 -4.12 18.09 -9.74
C GLU A 154 -5.59 17.70 -9.59
N SER A 155 -5.86 16.61 -8.87
CA SER A 155 -7.21 16.13 -8.58
C SER A 155 -7.56 16.26 -7.10
N PHE A 156 -6.82 17.11 -6.37
CA PHE A 156 -6.98 17.27 -4.93
C PHE A 156 -8.35 17.88 -4.60
N ASP A 157 -9.10 17.17 -3.75
CA ASP A 157 -10.34 17.67 -3.16
C ASP A 157 -10.13 17.98 -1.67
N LYS A 158 -9.97 19.27 -1.37
CA LYS A 158 -9.81 19.77 0.00
C LYS A 158 -11.02 19.48 0.90
N ASN A 159 -12.21 19.34 0.31
CA ASN A 159 -13.47 19.14 1.03
C ASN A 159 -13.80 17.65 1.24
N ALA A 160 -12.99 16.74 0.69
CA ALA A 160 -13.21 15.32 0.85
C ALA A 160 -13.19 14.93 2.34
N ALA A 161 -14.15 14.09 2.72
CA ALA A 161 -14.22 13.52 4.05
C ALA A 161 -13.50 12.16 4.08
N SER A 162 -12.72 11.92 5.13
CA SER A 162 -12.07 10.63 5.37
C SER A 162 -12.20 10.26 6.84
N PRO A 163 -13.04 9.26 7.19
CA PRO A 163 -13.18 8.83 8.58
C PRO A 163 -11.87 8.22 9.11
N ILE A 164 -11.04 7.66 8.25
CA ILE A 164 -9.70 7.18 8.61
C ILE A 164 -8.83 8.36 9.04
N MET A 165 -8.76 9.42 8.24
CA MET A 165 -7.94 10.59 8.55
C MET A 165 -8.43 11.30 9.81
N ASP A 166 -9.76 11.40 10.00
CA ASP A 166 -10.35 11.94 11.22
C ASP A 166 -9.88 11.19 12.47
N GLU A 167 -9.83 9.86 12.43
CA GLU A 167 -9.35 9.06 13.57
C GLU A 167 -7.82 9.10 13.72
N ILE A 168 -7.05 9.19 12.63
CA ILE A 168 -5.59 9.41 12.68
C ILE A 168 -5.28 10.73 13.40
N VAL A 169 -5.94 11.83 13.03
CA VAL A 169 -5.72 13.14 13.67
C VAL A 169 -6.11 13.10 15.15
N LYS A 170 -7.19 12.42 15.51
CA LYS A 170 -7.57 12.24 16.93
C LYS A 170 -6.55 11.39 17.71
N LEU A 171 -5.88 10.42 17.08
CA LEU A 171 -4.80 9.66 17.71
C LEU A 171 -3.53 10.49 17.90
N CYS A 172 -3.32 11.52 17.07
CA CYS A 172 -2.21 12.47 17.22
C CYS A 172 -2.41 13.37 18.46
N ALA A 173 -3.66 13.54 18.91
CA ALA A 173 -3.99 14.33 20.09
C ALA A 173 -3.73 13.56 21.39
N ALA A 174 -3.13 14.24 22.37
CA ALA A 174 -2.93 13.73 23.71
C ALA A 174 -3.60 14.63 24.76
N PRO A 175 -4.28 14.07 25.77
CA PRO A 175 -4.67 14.82 26.96
C PRO A 175 -3.43 15.12 27.84
N GLY A 176 -3.15 16.39 28.08
CA GLY A 176 -1.91 16.82 28.76
C GLY A 176 -0.71 16.85 27.80
N ASN A 177 0.30 17.64 28.11
CA ASN A 177 1.45 17.94 27.23
C ASN A 177 2.40 16.74 26.92
N SER A 178 1.92 15.49 26.89
CA SER A 178 2.68 14.30 26.50
C SER A 178 2.32 13.83 25.08
N ARG A 179 3.12 12.93 24.50
CA ARG A 179 2.90 12.41 23.13
C ARG A 179 2.24 11.04 23.21
N ASN A 180 1.02 10.96 22.70
CA ASN A 180 0.22 9.74 22.65
C ASN A 180 0.73 8.71 21.62
N LEU A 181 1.42 9.18 20.58
CA LEU A 181 2.10 8.39 19.57
C LEU A 181 3.61 8.65 19.65
N ASP A 182 4.40 7.61 19.38
CA ASP A 182 5.86 7.73 19.26
C ASP A 182 6.29 8.47 17.98
N GLY A 183 5.42 8.46 16.95
CA GLY A 183 5.67 9.12 15.68
C GLY A 183 4.78 8.59 14.56
N ILE A 184 4.92 9.23 13.40
CA ILE A 184 4.32 8.81 12.14
C ILE A 184 5.43 8.64 11.13
N ILE A 185 5.48 7.49 10.45
CA ILE A 185 6.26 7.30 9.23
C ILE A 185 5.27 7.34 8.07
N THR A 186 5.49 8.21 7.10
CA THR A 186 4.68 8.26 5.88
C THR A 186 5.58 8.08 4.65
N TYR A 187 5.08 7.27 3.71
CA TYR A 187 5.70 7.09 2.40
C TYR A 187 5.07 8.00 1.34
N ASN A 188 4.13 8.85 1.76
CA ASN A 188 3.47 9.78 0.88
C ASN A 188 4.29 11.07 0.79
N TYR A 189 4.31 11.67 -0.41
CA TYR A 189 4.92 12.97 -0.61
C TYR A 189 4.04 14.11 -0.10
N ASP A 190 2.75 13.87 0.10
CA ASP A 190 1.78 14.91 0.41
C ASP A 190 1.85 15.44 1.85
N ASP A 191 1.17 16.56 2.11
CA ASP A 191 1.03 17.22 3.42
C ASP A 191 -0.39 17.10 4.00
N ILE A 192 -1.15 16.07 3.61
CA ILE A 192 -2.56 15.91 4.03
C ILE A 192 -2.66 15.74 5.54
N ILE A 193 -1.73 15.01 6.16
CA ILE A 193 -1.73 14.77 7.62
C ILE A 193 -1.56 16.10 8.35
N GLU A 194 -0.56 16.89 7.96
CA GLU A 194 -0.24 18.20 8.49
C GLU A 194 -1.41 19.17 8.33
N THR A 195 -1.98 19.22 7.13
CA THR A 195 -3.13 20.06 6.82
C THR A 195 -4.31 19.73 7.72
N LYS A 196 -4.61 18.44 7.90
CA LYS A 196 -5.74 17.99 8.73
C LYS A 196 -5.52 18.17 10.22
N ILE A 197 -4.27 18.07 10.71
CA ILE A 197 -3.94 18.45 12.09
C ILE A 197 -4.18 19.95 12.30
N LYS A 198 -3.69 20.82 11.40
CA LYS A 198 -3.89 22.27 11.47
C LYS A 198 -5.37 22.68 11.42
N GLU A 199 -6.16 22.05 10.56
CA GLU A 199 -7.60 22.34 10.40
C GLU A 199 -8.42 22.07 11.67
N LYS A 200 -8.10 21.02 12.43
CA LYS A 200 -8.85 20.67 13.65
C LYS A 200 -8.62 21.64 14.81
N LYS A 201 -7.68 22.61 14.68
CA LYS A 201 -7.31 23.59 15.71
C LYS A 201 -6.99 22.95 17.07
N MET A 202 -6.50 21.71 17.04
CA MET A 202 -6.02 21.04 18.24
C MET A 202 -4.59 21.52 18.48
N ASP A 203 -4.24 21.81 19.74
CA ASP A 203 -2.89 22.22 20.12
C ASP A 203 -1.96 21.00 20.13
N ILE A 204 -1.75 20.42 18.94
CA ILE A 204 -0.89 19.27 18.72
C ILE A 204 0.40 19.82 18.11
N PRO A 205 1.47 20.02 18.90
CA PRO A 205 2.76 20.35 18.34
C PRO A 205 3.22 19.19 17.46
N PHE A 206 3.55 19.45 16.20
CA PHE A 206 4.09 18.46 15.28
C PHE A 206 5.20 19.06 14.42
N GLN A 207 6.04 18.19 13.86
CA GLN A 207 7.14 18.58 12.99
C GLN A 207 7.33 17.56 11.87
N SER A 208 7.26 18.02 10.63
CA SER A 208 7.55 17.20 9.45
C SER A 208 9.06 17.06 9.27
N VAL A 209 9.54 15.83 9.21
CA VAL A 209 10.95 15.45 9.07
C VAL A 209 11.15 14.83 7.70
N TYR A 210 11.84 15.54 6.81
CA TYR A 210 12.07 15.14 5.42
C TYR A 210 13.51 15.34 4.95
N GLY A 211 14.45 15.54 5.89
CA GLY A 211 15.89 15.67 5.60
C GLY A 211 16.76 15.51 6.86
N GLN A 212 18.08 15.35 6.67
CA GLN A 212 19.04 15.08 7.77
C GLN A 212 19.16 16.21 8.80
N ALA A 213 18.80 17.44 8.45
CA ALA A 213 18.99 18.62 9.29
C ALA A 213 17.83 18.89 10.28
N VAL A 214 16.86 17.98 10.37
CA VAL A 214 15.64 18.19 11.15
C VAL A 214 15.62 17.27 12.36
N ASP A 215 16.09 17.79 13.50
CA ASP A 215 15.89 17.14 14.80
C ASP A 215 14.51 17.51 15.35
N PRO A 216 13.61 16.53 15.55
CA PRO A 216 12.28 16.82 16.08
C PRO A 216 12.35 17.18 17.57
N ASP A 217 11.63 18.22 17.98
CA ASP A 217 11.46 18.56 19.40
C ASP A 217 10.87 17.36 20.17
N ASN A 218 11.39 17.10 21.36
CA ASN A 218 10.87 16.09 22.28
C ASN A 218 9.43 16.34 22.74
N ARG A 219 8.86 17.51 22.47
CA ARG A 219 7.45 17.81 22.74
C ARG A 219 6.55 17.70 21.50
N ALA A 220 7.12 17.69 20.30
CA ALA A 220 6.36 17.67 19.05
C ALA A 220 6.23 16.25 18.47
N LEU A 221 5.08 15.92 17.90
CA LEU A 221 4.89 14.69 17.14
C LEU A 221 5.73 14.75 15.85
N ALA A 222 6.67 13.82 15.69
CA ALA A 222 7.48 13.73 14.47
C ALA A 222 6.72 12.99 13.35
N ILE A 223 6.62 13.62 12.18
CA ILE A 223 6.05 13.04 10.95
C ILE A 223 7.19 12.85 9.94
N TYR A 224 7.68 11.61 9.81
CA TYR A 224 8.81 11.27 8.97
C TYR A 224 8.36 10.96 7.54
N HIS A 225 8.69 11.83 6.59
CA HIS A 225 8.47 11.61 5.15
C HIS A 225 9.69 10.92 4.55
N VAL A 226 9.76 9.61 4.73
CA VAL A 226 10.95 8.82 4.41
C VAL A 226 11.23 8.69 2.91
N HIS A 227 10.23 9.00 2.08
CA HIS A 227 10.33 9.06 0.63
C HIS A 227 10.40 10.50 0.09
N GLY A 228 10.46 11.51 0.95
CA GLY A 228 10.47 12.93 0.57
C GLY A 228 9.11 13.60 0.76
N PHE A 229 9.11 14.93 0.73
CA PHE A 229 7.98 15.77 1.11
C PHE A 229 7.77 16.90 0.09
N LEU A 230 6.55 16.97 -0.45
CA LEU A 230 6.08 17.93 -1.44
C LEU A 230 4.79 18.57 -0.89
N PRO A 231 4.90 19.59 -0.02
CA PRO A 231 3.73 20.28 0.51
C PRO A 231 2.97 20.99 -0.61
N GLN A 232 1.65 21.11 -0.45
CA GLN A 232 0.78 21.73 -1.44
C GLN A 232 1.20 23.19 -1.70
N GLU A 233 1.51 23.91 -0.62
CA GLU A 233 1.91 25.32 -0.64
C GLU A 233 3.38 25.47 -0.20
N GLY A 234 3.98 26.62 -0.53
CA GLY A 234 5.37 26.93 -0.21
C GLY A 234 6.37 26.62 -1.34
N GLU A 235 7.63 26.97 -1.09
CA GLU A 235 8.71 26.78 -2.06
C GLU A 235 9.29 25.36 -1.99
N ILE A 236 9.59 24.78 -3.16
CA ILE A 236 10.31 23.51 -3.28
C ILE A 236 11.79 23.82 -3.40
N ASN A 237 12.53 23.50 -2.34
CA ASN A 237 13.97 23.71 -2.24
C ASN A 237 14.74 22.37 -2.24
N GLU A 238 16.07 22.43 -2.06
CA GLU A 238 16.95 21.25 -2.13
C GLU A 238 16.68 20.20 -1.03
N LEU A 239 15.91 20.52 0.02
CA LEU A 239 15.49 19.58 1.06
C LEU A 239 14.27 18.75 0.63
N ASN A 240 13.49 19.19 -0.37
CA ASN A 240 12.27 18.53 -0.84
C ASN A 240 12.55 17.37 -1.82
N ASN A 241 13.75 16.81 -1.79
CA ASN A 241 14.13 15.70 -2.66
C ASN A 241 13.24 14.49 -2.41
N ILE A 242 12.70 13.92 -3.49
CA ILE A 242 11.83 12.76 -3.43
C ILE A 242 12.53 11.49 -3.90
N THR A 243 12.16 10.38 -3.30
CA THR A 243 12.54 9.04 -3.75
C THR A 243 11.57 8.60 -4.83
N LEU A 244 11.93 8.79 -6.10
CA LEU A 244 11.12 8.33 -7.23
C LEU A 244 12.00 7.60 -8.26
N GLY A 245 11.62 6.37 -8.61
CA GLY A 245 12.33 5.56 -9.61
C GLY A 245 13.55 4.81 -9.08
N GLU A 246 14.15 4.00 -9.96
CA GLU A 246 15.17 3.00 -9.62
C GLU A 246 16.48 3.56 -9.07
N TYR A 247 16.90 4.75 -9.54
CA TYR A 247 18.16 5.36 -9.13
C TYR A 247 18.18 5.66 -7.62
N VAL A 248 17.06 6.15 -7.07
CA VAL A 248 16.98 6.47 -5.64
C VAL A 248 16.81 5.20 -4.79
N TYR A 249 16.15 4.16 -5.32
CA TYR A 249 16.16 2.85 -4.65
C TYR A 249 17.59 2.30 -4.55
N HIS A 250 18.38 2.31 -5.63
CA HIS A 250 19.79 1.89 -5.60
C HIS A 250 20.63 2.69 -4.60
N GLU A 251 20.45 4.01 -4.51
CA GLU A 251 21.11 4.82 -3.47
C GLU A 251 20.62 4.47 -2.06
N GLN A 252 19.33 4.24 -1.84
CA GLN A 252 18.79 3.82 -0.54
C GLN A 252 19.22 2.41 -0.13
N TYR A 253 19.42 1.50 -1.10
CA TYR A 253 19.97 0.17 -0.88
C TYR A 253 21.47 0.21 -0.58
N SER A 254 22.20 1.09 -1.27
CA SER A 254 23.65 1.25 -1.11
C SER A 254 24.01 2.02 0.15
N ASN A 255 23.18 2.99 0.56
CA ASN A 255 23.39 3.82 1.73
C ASN A 255 22.51 3.40 2.91
N ILE A 256 22.93 2.32 3.60
CA ILE A 256 22.31 1.84 4.84
C ILE A 256 22.27 2.94 5.91
N TYR A 257 23.25 3.85 5.92
CA TYR A 257 23.39 4.93 6.91
C TYR A 257 22.59 6.19 6.56
N SER A 258 21.74 6.15 5.54
CA SER A 258 20.80 7.24 5.28
C SER A 258 19.82 7.40 6.44
N TRP A 259 19.47 8.65 6.77
CA TRP A 259 18.64 8.97 7.94
C TRP A 259 17.27 8.29 7.88
N ASN A 260 16.67 8.23 6.70
CA ASN A 260 15.37 7.62 6.46
C ASN A 260 15.40 6.11 6.71
N ASN A 261 16.49 5.41 6.35
CA ASN A 261 16.68 4.00 6.70
C ASN A 261 16.88 3.82 8.21
N ILE A 262 17.73 4.64 8.84
CA ILE A 262 18.02 4.54 10.29
C ILE A 262 16.76 4.76 11.13
N VAL A 263 15.98 5.81 10.83
CA VAL A 263 14.73 6.10 11.53
C VAL A 263 13.76 4.91 11.42
N GLN A 264 13.57 4.38 10.21
CA GLN A 264 12.70 3.22 10.00
C GLN A 264 13.18 1.98 10.76
N ILE A 265 14.46 1.62 10.68
CA ILE A 265 15.04 0.47 11.39
C ILE A 265 14.83 0.61 12.90
N ASN A 266 15.13 1.78 13.46
CA ASN A 266 14.95 2.02 14.90
C ASN A 266 13.48 1.89 15.32
N LYS A 267 12.56 2.49 14.57
CA LYS A 267 11.12 2.41 14.87
C LYS A 267 10.60 0.97 14.72
N PHE A 268 11.01 0.25 13.67
CA PHE A 268 10.63 -1.16 13.49
C PHE A 268 11.26 -2.08 14.53
N ARG A 269 12.46 -1.79 15.03
CA ARG A 269 13.12 -2.60 16.07
C ARG A 269 12.47 -2.39 17.43
N ASP A 270 12.26 -1.13 17.81
CA ASP A 270 11.99 -0.75 19.21
C ASP A 270 10.50 -0.52 19.49
N LYS A 271 9.70 -0.18 18.47
CA LYS A 271 8.31 0.26 18.60
C LYS A 271 7.30 -0.74 18.03
N THR A 272 6.04 -0.57 18.40
CA THR A 272 4.93 -1.28 17.75
C THR A 272 4.43 -0.41 16.60
N CYS A 273 4.35 -0.99 15.39
CA CYS A 273 3.97 -0.24 14.19
C CYS A 273 2.62 -0.70 13.68
N LEU A 274 1.75 0.25 13.33
CA LEU A 274 0.48 0.00 12.66
C LEU A 274 0.54 0.52 11.22
N PHE A 275 0.50 -0.39 10.26
CA PHE A 275 0.55 -0.11 8.83
C PHE A 275 -0.86 0.10 8.27
N ILE A 276 -1.08 1.24 7.62
CA ILE A 276 -2.38 1.65 7.07
C ILE A 276 -2.17 2.22 5.66
N GLY A 277 -3.00 1.81 4.70
CA GLY A 277 -2.92 2.33 3.33
C GLY A 277 -1.68 1.95 2.55
N THR A 278 -0.97 0.91 3.00
CA THR A 278 0.18 0.32 2.32
C THR A 278 -0.07 -1.16 2.03
N SER A 279 0.45 -1.63 0.89
CA SER A 279 0.41 -3.03 0.47
C SER A 279 1.55 -3.86 1.06
N LEU A 280 2.56 -3.22 1.66
CA LEU A 280 3.84 -3.84 2.04
C LEU A 280 4.59 -4.50 0.86
N SER A 281 4.36 -3.98 -0.35
CA SER A 281 5.02 -4.46 -1.57
C SER A 281 6.31 -3.71 -1.90
N ASP A 282 6.61 -2.62 -1.19
CA ASP A 282 7.85 -1.87 -1.38
C ASP A 282 9.04 -2.70 -0.89
N PRO A 283 10.01 -3.04 -1.77
CA PRO A 283 11.13 -3.89 -1.38
C PRO A 283 12.08 -3.26 -0.35
N ASN A 284 12.14 -1.93 -0.23
CA ASN A 284 12.97 -1.25 0.76
C ASN A 284 12.36 -1.40 2.16
N ILE A 285 11.05 -1.18 2.30
CA ILE A 285 10.33 -1.38 3.58
C ILE A 285 10.54 -2.80 4.10
N ARG A 286 10.41 -3.79 3.21
CA ARG A 286 10.57 -5.22 3.53
C ARG A 286 11.97 -5.53 4.04
N ARG A 287 13.01 -5.03 3.34
CA ARG A 287 14.41 -5.14 3.78
C ARG A 287 14.62 -4.53 5.17
N LEU A 288 14.08 -3.34 5.42
CA LEU A 288 14.26 -2.65 6.71
C LEU A 288 13.54 -3.38 7.85
N LEU A 289 12.36 -3.95 7.57
CA LEU A 289 11.65 -4.82 8.50
C LEU A 289 12.43 -6.09 8.80
N ASP A 290 13.02 -6.75 7.80
CA ASP A 290 13.86 -7.93 7.99
C ASP A 290 15.05 -7.64 8.90
N ILE A 291 15.79 -6.55 8.62
CA ILE A 291 16.92 -6.10 9.45
C ILE A 291 16.46 -5.82 10.88
N ALA A 292 15.35 -5.11 11.06
CA ALA A 292 14.83 -4.81 12.39
C ALA A 292 14.36 -6.08 13.11
N ASN A 293 13.70 -7.00 12.41
CA ASN A 293 13.16 -8.23 12.96
C ASN A 293 14.28 -9.18 13.41
N SER A 294 15.38 -9.27 12.66
CA SER A 294 16.55 -10.09 13.04
C SER A 294 17.29 -9.56 14.28
N GLN A 295 17.12 -8.28 14.62
CA GLN A 295 17.75 -7.64 15.79
C GLN A 295 16.89 -7.71 17.06
N LYS A 296 15.62 -8.13 16.96
CA LYS A 296 14.70 -8.16 18.11
C LYS A 296 15.04 -9.33 19.04
N LYS A 297 15.15 -9.03 20.34
CA LYS A 297 15.31 -10.05 21.41
C LYS A 297 13.99 -10.71 21.86
N GLY A 298 12.85 -10.36 21.26
CA GLY A 298 11.53 -10.87 21.70
C GLY A 298 10.44 -10.83 20.62
N ARG A 299 9.33 -11.51 20.90
CA ARG A 299 8.17 -11.67 19.98
C ARG A 299 7.22 -10.46 20.03
N LYS A 300 7.70 -9.28 19.63
CA LYS A 300 6.84 -8.11 19.38
C LYS A 300 6.48 -8.05 17.90
N PHE A 301 5.18 -8.08 17.61
CA PHE A 301 4.66 -8.01 16.26
C PHE A 301 4.23 -6.58 15.93
N HIS A 302 4.42 -6.20 14.68
CA HIS A 302 3.70 -5.08 14.06
C HIS A 302 2.35 -5.56 13.52
N TYR A 303 1.51 -4.63 13.08
CA TYR A 303 0.19 -4.94 12.53
C TYR A 303 -0.04 -4.22 11.22
N ILE A 304 -0.60 -4.90 10.23
CA ILE A 304 -1.02 -4.31 8.96
C ILE A 304 -2.51 -4.56 8.74
N ILE A 305 -3.25 -3.51 8.40
CA ILE A 305 -4.67 -3.63 8.07
C ILE A 305 -4.82 -3.86 6.57
N LYS A 306 -5.45 -4.97 6.19
CA LYS A 306 -5.71 -5.33 4.78
C LYS A 306 -7.19 -5.65 4.58
N LYS A 307 -7.78 -5.14 3.50
CA LYS A 307 -9.15 -5.47 3.13
C LYS A 307 -9.17 -6.77 2.32
N LYS A 308 -10.08 -7.68 2.70
CA LYS A 308 -10.27 -8.96 2.02
C LYS A 308 -10.74 -8.75 0.58
N SER A 309 -10.36 -9.67 -0.29
CA SER A 309 -10.91 -9.78 -1.64
C SER A 309 -12.43 -9.97 -1.57
N SER A 310 -13.18 -9.18 -2.34
CA SER A 310 -14.64 -9.30 -2.39
C SER A 310 -15.03 -10.66 -2.98
N LYS A 311 -15.97 -11.36 -2.34
CA LYS A 311 -16.47 -12.64 -2.87
C LYS A 311 -17.12 -12.47 -4.23
N VAL A 312 -17.93 -11.42 -4.41
CA VAL A 312 -18.55 -11.06 -5.69
C VAL A 312 -17.48 -10.85 -6.75
N TRP A 313 -16.37 -10.23 -6.36
CA TRP A 313 -15.26 -9.95 -7.25
C TRP A 313 -14.56 -11.19 -7.76
N VAL A 314 -14.23 -12.10 -6.83
CA VAL A 314 -13.57 -13.36 -7.20
C VAL A 314 -14.53 -14.18 -8.05
N ARG A 315 -15.84 -14.13 -7.75
CA ARG A 315 -16.89 -14.80 -8.51
C ARG A 315 -16.89 -14.38 -9.98
N GLU A 316 -17.02 -13.08 -10.25
CA GLU A 316 -17.10 -12.58 -11.62
C GLU A 316 -15.80 -12.79 -12.39
N ARG A 317 -14.65 -12.64 -11.71
CA ARG A 317 -13.35 -12.91 -12.34
C ARG A 317 -13.17 -14.38 -12.70
N LEU A 318 -13.59 -15.29 -11.81
CA LEU A 318 -13.54 -16.73 -12.07
C LEU A 318 -14.45 -17.09 -13.25
N LYS A 319 -15.69 -16.59 -13.30
CA LYS A 319 -16.58 -16.80 -14.46
C LYS A 319 -15.92 -16.37 -15.77
N GLN A 320 -15.36 -15.17 -15.80
CA GLN A 320 -14.68 -14.65 -16.99
C GLN A 320 -13.54 -15.55 -17.44
N ILE A 321 -12.70 -16.04 -16.51
CA ILE A 321 -11.61 -16.97 -16.83
C ILE A 321 -12.16 -18.29 -17.40
N LEU A 322 -13.24 -18.82 -16.85
CA LEU A 322 -13.84 -20.06 -17.33
C LEU A 322 -14.49 -19.90 -18.72
N ASP A 323 -15.06 -18.73 -19.02
CA ASP A 323 -15.76 -18.45 -20.28
C ASP A 323 -14.79 -18.07 -21.41
N ASP A 324 -13.71 -17.37 -21.10
CA ASP A 324 -12.68 -16.99 -22.09
C ASP A 324 -11.80 -18.18 -22.53
N ASN A 325 -11.88 -19.33 -21.83
CA ASN A 325 -11.07 -20.53 -22.06
C ASN A 325 -11.88 -21.81 -22.29
N PRO A 326 -12.82 -21.84 -23.26
CA PRO A 326 -13.71 -22.98 -23.50
C PRO A 326 -12.97 -24.27 -23.89
N GLN A 327 -11.78 -24.15 -24.47
CA GLN A 327 -10.93 -25.28 -24.85
C GLN A 327 -10.37 -26.04 -23.65
N ILE A 328 -10.24 -25.37 -22.50
CA ILE A 328 -9.78 -25.94 -21.22
C ILE A 328 -10.97 -26.32 -20.34
N PHE A 329 -11.92 -25.39 -20.16
CA PHE A 329 -13.06 -25.52 -19.26
C PHE A 329 -14.35 -25.76 -20.04
N ASN A 330 -14.53 -26.98 -20.55
CA ASN A 330 -15.79 -27.37 -21.18
C ASN A 330 -16.91 -27.56 -20.12
N GLU A 331 -18.14 -27.76 -20.57
CA GLU A 331 -19.31 -27.94 -19.69
C GLU A 331 -19.14 -29.06 -18.65
N LYS A 332 -18.47 -30.16 -19.03
CA LYS A 332 -18.18 -31.29 -18.14
C LYS A 332 -17.25 -30.90 -16.99
N VAL A 333 -16.23 -30.09 -17.26
CA VAL A 333 -15.31 -29.56 -16.22
C VAL A 333 -16.04 -28.54 -15.35
N LYS A 334 -16.80 -27.62 -15.96
CA LYS A 334 -17.58 -26.62 -15.21
C LYS A 334 -18.60 -27.27 -14.26
N ALA A 335 -19.27 -28.34 -14.67
CA ALA A 335 -20.24 -29.06 -13.85
C ALA A 335 -19.64 -29.80 -12.63
N LYS A 336 -18.32 -30.07 -12.64
CA LYS A 336 -17.61 -30.71 -11.53
C LYS A 336 -17.08 -29.71 -10.50
N LEU A 337 -17.12 -28.41 -10.80
CA LEU A 337 -16.64 -27.36 -9.91
C LEU A 337 -17.78 -26.89 -9.01
N ASP A 338 -17.62 -27.06 -7.69
CA ASP A 338 -18.40 -26.26 -6.75
C ASP A 338 -17.89 -24.83 -6.81
N PHE A 339 -18.69 -23.95 -7.42
CA PHE A 339 -18.27 -22.59 -7.72
C PHE A 339 -18.07 -21.75 -6.44
N ASP A 340 -18.93 -21.93 -5.43
CA ASP A 340 -18.91 -21.11 -4.21
C ASP A 340 -17.80 -21.56 -3.26
N GLU A 341 -17.56 -22.87 -3.17
CA GLU A 341 -16.41 -23.43 -2.46
C GLU A 341 -15.09 -23.05 -3.15
N THR A 342 -15.02 -23.08 -4.48
CA THR A 342 -13.84 -22.65 -5.24
C THR A 342 -13.51 -21.18 -4.99
N VAL A 343 -14.50 -20.29 -5.04
CA VAL A 343 -14.31 -18.87 -4.72
C VAL A 343 -13.78 -18.69 -3.29
N SER A 344 -14.36 -19.40 -2.32
CA SER A 344 -13.96 -19.31 -0.92
C SER A 344 -12.54 -19.85 -0.70
N LEU A 345 -12.17 -20.95 -1.37
CA LEU A 345 -10.84 -21.53 -1.34
C LEU A 345 -9.81 -20.55 -1.90
N LEU A 346 -10.04 -19.94 -3.07
CA LEU A 346 -9.11 -18.99 -3.68
C LEU A 346 -8.81 -17.79 -2.77
N ILE A 347 -9.84 -17.29 -2.07
CA ILE A 347 -9.67 -16.21 -1.09
C ILE A 347 -8.83 -16.67 0.11
N GLU A 348 -9.10 -17.85 0.67
CA GLU A 348 -8.32 -18.38 1.79
C GLU A 348 -6.86 -18.67 1.40
N ILE A 349 -6.63 -19.19 0.18
CA ILE A 349 -5.28 -19.37 -0.38
C ILE A 349 -4.54 -18.03 -0.41
N GLN A 350 -5.13 -17.01 -1.04
CA GLN A 350 -4.53 -15.68 -1.12
C GLN A 350 -4.22 -15.14 0.28
N ASN A 351 -5.20 -15.18 1.18
CA ASN A 351 -5.06 -14.63 2.53
C ASN A 351 -3.94 -15.33 3.30
N ARG A 352 -3.84 -16.67 3.25
CA ARG A 352 -2.80 -17.41 3.96
C ARG A 352 -1.40 -17.14 3.42
N PHE A 353 -1.25 -17.00 2.11
CA PHE A 353 0.04 -16.60 1.54
C PHE A 353 0.43 -15.18 1.95
N GLU A 354 -0.50 -14.21 1.91
CA GLU A 354 -0.22 -12.84 2.35
C GLU A 354 0.06 -12.72 3.85
N GLU A 355 -0.66 -13.49 4.68
CA GLU A 355 -0.41 -13.61 6.11
C GLU A 355 0.99 -14.17 6.39
N LYS A 356 1.38 -15.24 5.69
CA LYS A 356 2.67 -15.89 5.90
C LYS A 356 3.83 -15.00 5.49
N ASP A 357 3.66 -14.31 4.35
CA ASP A 357 4.59 -13.32 3.86
C ASP A 357 4.77 -12.19 4.88
N SER A 358 3.69 -11.57 5.35
CA SER A 358 3.76 -10.49 6.35
C SER A 358 4.34 -10.97 7.69
N GLU A 359 4.01 -12.19 8.11
CA GLU A 359 4.50 -12.79 9.36
C GLU A 359 6.01 -13.02 9.34
N SER A 360 6.60 -13.37 8.18
CA SER A 360 8.06 -13.48 8.05
C SER A 360 8.79 -12.15 8.32
N LEU A 361 8.13 -11.02 8.07
CA LEU A 361 8.62 -9.66 8.36
C LEU A 361 8.30 -9.20 9.79
N GLY A 362 7.74 -10.08 10.63
CA GLY A 362 7.30 -9.73 11.99
C GLY A 362 6.00 -8.90 12.03
N VAL A 363 5.19 -8.94 10.97
CA VAL A 363 3.95 -8.16 10.83
C VAL A 363 2.73 -9.10 10.81
N LYS A 364 1.75 -8.88 11.69
CA LYS A 364 0.47 -9.62 11.70
C LYS A 364 -0.58 -8.90 10.85
N THR A 365 -1.24 -9.64 9.97
CA THR A 365 -2.33 -9.09 9.15
C THR A 365 -3.65 -9.06 9.93
N VAL A 366 -4.35 -7.93 9.85
CA VAL A 366 -5.71 -7.73 10.34
C VAL A 366 -6.62 -7.56 9.13
N TRP A 367 -7.44 -8.57 8.87
CA TRP A 367 -8.37 -8.54 7.75
C TRP A 367 -9.63 -7.75 8.08
N ILE A 368 -10.02 -6.88 7.16
CA ILE A 368 -11.26 -6.08 7.23
C ILE A 368 -12.12 -6.29 5.98
N ASP A 369 -13.39 -5.91 6.06
CA ASP A 369 -14.34 -6.07 4.97
C ASP A 369 -14.65 -4.71 4.30
N ASP A 370 -14.79 -3.64 5.11
CA ASP A 370 -14.98 -2.26 4.66
C ASP A 370 -13.74 -1.40 4.96
N TYR A 371 -13.15 -0.79 3.93
CA TYR A 371 -11.88 -0.07 4.08
C TYR A 371 -12.01 1.14 5.00
N ASP A 372 -13.02 1.98 4.80
CA ASP A 372 -13.14 3.24 5.52
C ASP A 372 -13.71 3.03 6.92
N LYS A 373 -14.79 2.24 7.03
CA LYS A 373 -15.51 2.03 8.30
C LYS A 373 -14.71 1.18 9.27
N ASP A 374 -14.12 0.07 8.82
CA ASP A 374 -13.44 -0.85 9.74
C ASP A 374 -12.11 -0.28 10.21
N ILE A 375 -11.35 0.40 9.34
CA ILE A 375 -10.10 1.07 9.75
C ILE A 375 -10.43 2.15 10.79
N ALA A 376 -11.38 3.04 10.50
CA ALA A 376 -11.78 4.08 11.44
C ALA A 376 -12.24 3.49 12.79
N ASN A 377 -13.02 2.41 12.77
CA ASN A 377 -13.46 1.73 13.99
C ASN A 377 -12.30 1.09 14.77
N ILE A 378 -11.32 0.50 14.09
CA ILE A 378 -10.10 -0.04 14.72
C ILE A 378 -9.31 1.08 15.39
N LEU A 379 -9.07 2.20 14.69
CA LEU A 379 -8.33 3.35 15.22
C LEU A 379 -9.04 3.96 16.43
N ARG A 380 -10.37 4.12 16.36
CA ARG A 380 -11.19 4.59 17.49
C ARG A 380 -11.02 3.70 18.71
N LYS A 381 -11.09 2.37 18.56
CA LYS A 381 -10.93 1.40 19.65
C LYS A 381 -9.51 1.27 20.19
N ILE A 382 -8.52 1.77 19.46
CA ILE A 382 -7.14 1.85 19.97
C ILE A 382 -7.03 3.04 20.94
N ARG A 383 -7.71 4.15 20.63
CA ARG A 383 -7.76 5.37 21.46
C ARG A 383 -8.63 5.23 22.72
N GLU A 384 -9.82 4.63 22.56
CA GLU A 384 -10.77 4.34 23.66
C GLU A 384 -10.30 3.17 24.50
#